data_AF-A0A3C1PKR0-F1
#
_entry.id   AF-A0A3C1PKR0-F1
#
_cell.length_a   1.000
_cell.length_b   1.000
_cell.length_c   1.000
_cell.angle_alpha   90.00
_cell.angle_beta   90.00
_cell.angle_gamma   90.00
#
_symmetry.space_group_name_H-M   'P 1'
#
loop_
_entity.id
_entity.type
_entity.pdbx_description
1 polymer ?
#
loop_
_entity_poly.entity_id
_entity_poly.type
_entity_poly.pdbx_seq_one_letter_code
_entity_poly.pdbx_strand_id
1 'polypeptide(L)'
;MILNKTYYQTLRDKFQNVQTLSIDSLDNSVDLSVKMILEHYRKNEFLHINFQNAKESILLVAQQLFIEFANDIYLNHIDFPKLIVGKTILRDERKYADGKRKDYLLRSVAGNKYILFDKKNSVEIKKSYDELLKNFTPIEQGVQQKTITNYTKYFEELNGGKQREFTPTSFEMKSVFISKKPLWDSLGIKNKIPSTYFPNPREESHLTETRSIPALSDCMIYFTPKYEVCYQQLLQKREKIKTIVIFDTEADKLNQIMQDQLKYKFNVIVLSNSNAPTKSELIPCWNWFNEELEIIDAL
;
A
#
# COMPACT_ATOMS: atom_id res chain seq x y z
N MET A 1 -12.05 -18.55 -18.98
CA MET A 1 -12.83 -19.03 -17.83
C MET A 1 -14.29 -19.06 -18.27
N ILE A 2 -14.95 -20.23 -18.29
CA ILE A 2 -16.35 -20.37 -18.74
C ILE A 2 -17.18 -20.69 -17.50
N LEU A 3 -17.69 -19.65 -16.84
CA LEU A 3 -18.50 -19.79 -15.64
C LEU A 3 -19.97 -20.07 -15.99
N ASN A 4 -20.64 -20.92 -15.20
CA ASN A 4 -22.10 -21.02 -15.24
C ASN A 4 -22.71 -19.66 -14.93
N LYS A 5 -23.57 -19.21 -15.83
CA LYS A 5 -24.17 -17.87 -15.82
C LYS A 5 -24.94 -17.59 -14.53
N THR A 6 -25.65 -18.58 -13.98
CA THR A 6 -26.49 -18.42 -12.77
C THR A 6 -25.64 -18.30 -11.51
N TYR A 7 -24.62 -19.15 -11.37
CA TYR A 7 -23.70 -19.08 -10.23
C TYR A 7 -22.91 -17.77 -10.23
N TYR A 8 -22.36 -17.41 -11.40
CA TYR A 8 -21.66 -16.14 -11.57
C TYR A 8 -22.55 -14.94 -11.27
N GLN A 9 -23.81 -14.94 -11.75
CA GLN A 9 -24.75 -13.88 -11.45
C GLN A 9 -25.05 -13.77 -9.95
N THR A 10 -25.20 -14.91 -9.25
CA THR A 10 -25.43 -14.94 -7.80
C THR A 10 -24.25 -14.32 -7.03
N LEU A 11 -23.01 -14.65 -7.40
CA LEU A 11 -21.83 -14.04 -6.80
C LEU A 11 -21.74 -12.55 -7.13
N ARG A 12 -22.01 -12.17 -8.37
CA ARG A 12 -22.03 -10.79 -8.79
C ARG A 12 -23.04 -9.97 -7.99
N ASP A 13 -24.24 -10.50 -7.78
CA ASP A 13 -25.31 -9.86 -7.01
C ASP A 13 -24.94 -9.77 -5.51
N LYS A 14 -24.26 -10.79 -4.97
CA LYS A 14 -23.75 -10.78 -3.58
C LYS A 14 -22.75 -9.67 -3.33
N PHE A 15 -21.85 -9.42 -4.29
CA PHE A 15 -20.76 -8.44 -4.14
C PHE A 15 -21.01 -7.13 -4.93
N GLN A 16 -22.23 -6.91 -5.44
CA GLN A 16 -22.56 -5.74 -6.28
C GLN A 16 -22.30 -4.39 -5.59
N ASN A 17 -22.45 -4.34 -4.26
CA ASN A 17 -22.27 -3.12 -3.48
C ASN A 17 -20.81 -2.85 -3.09
N VAL A 18 -19.90 -3.77 -3.39
CA VAL A 18 -18.48 -3.58 -3.14
C VAL A 18 -17.91 -2.70 -4.24
N GLN A 19 -17.70 -1.43 -3.90
CA GLN A 19 -17.03 -0.48 -4.78
C GLN A 19 -15.54 -0.76 -4.87
N THR A 20 -15.01 -0.65 -6.09
CA THR A 20 -13.59 -0.72 -6.45
C THR A 20 -13.16 0.62 -7.06
N LEU A 21 -11.91 0.99 -6.85
CA LEU A 21 -11.26 2.13 -7.49
C LEU A 21 -10.95 1.74 -8.93
N SER A 22 -11.86 2.08 -9.85
CA SER A 22 -11.83 1.58 -11.23
C SER A 22 -10.46 1.70 -11.90
N ILE A 23 -9.86 0.56 -12.23
CA ILE A 23 -9.02 0.41 -13.42
C ILE A 23 -9.96 0.16 -14.62
N ASP A 24 -9.44 0.32 -15.85
CA ASP A 24 -10.07 -0.12 -17.10
C ASP A 24 -10.73 -1.50 -16.99
N SER A 25 -11.67 -1.81 -17.89
CA SER A 25 -12.50 -3.03 -17.85
C SER A 25 -11.71 -4.30 -17.49
N LEU A 26 -11.79 -4.71 -16.22
CA LEU A 26 -11.20 -5.93 -15.73
C LEU A 26 -12.01 -7.13 -16.25
N ASP A 27 -11.35 -8.26 -16.43
CA ASP A 27 -12.05 -9.53 -16.60
C ASP A 27 -13.02 -9.73 -15.42
N ASN A 28 -14.21 -10.23 -15.72
CA ASN A 28 -15.27 -10.54 -14.76
C ASN A 28 -14.80 -11.33 -13.52
N SER A 29 -13.88 -12.28 -13.71
CA SER A 29 -13.29 -13.10 -12.63
C SER A 29 -12.33 -12.30 -11.75
N VAL A 30 -11.58 -11.36 -12.35
CA VAL A 30 -10.66 -10.46 -11.67
C VAL A 30 -11.44 -9.43 -10.85
N ASP A 31 -12.44 -8.77 -11.45
CA ASP A 31 -13.32 -7.80 -10.75
C ASP A 31 -14.01 -8.45 -9.54
N LEU A 32 -14.61 -9.62 -9.75
CA LEU A 32 -15.28 -10.34 -8.69
C LEU A 32 -14.32 -10.75 -7.57
N SER A 33 -13.13 -11.25 -7.91
CA SER A 33 -12.12 -11.63 -6.92
C SER A 33 -11.63 -10.43 -6.11
N VAL A 34 -11.40 -9.29 -6.75
CA VAL A 34 -11.06 -8.04 -6.05
C VAL A 34 -12.18 -7.68 -5.08
N LYS A 35 -13.44 -7.68 -5.52
CA LYS A 35 -14.58 -7.36 -4.65
C LYS A 35 -14.71 -8.31 -3.46
N MET A 36 -14.54 -9.61 -3.70
CA MET A 36 -14.52 -10.62 -2.64
C MET A 36 -13.42 -10.33 -1.63
N ILE A 37 -12.20 -10.05 -2.09
CA ILE A 37 -11.06 -9.73 -1.23
C ILE A 37 -11.33 -8.45 -0.44
N LEU A 38 -11.83 -7.39 -1.07
CA LEU A 38 -12.12 -6.12 -0.40
C LEU A 38 -13.20 -6.24 0.67
N GLU A 39 -14.22 -7.07 0.45
CA GLU A 39 -15.25 -7.34 1.44
C GLU A 39 -14.66 -8.02 2.69
N HIS A 40 -13.87 -9.08 2.51
CA HIS A 40 -13.21 -9.78 3.61
C HIS A 40 -12.18 -8.86 4.30
N TYR A 41 -11.42 -8.09 3.53
CA TYR A 41 -10.48 -7.10 4.04
C TYR A 41 -11.16 -6.07 4.95
N ARG A 42 -12.32 -5.54 4.56
CA ARG A 42 -13.10 -4.59 5.37
C ARG A 42 -13.63 -5.21 6.66
N LYS A 43 -13.92 -6.51 6.65
CA LYS A 43 -14.33 -7.30 7.82
C LYS A 43 -13.17 -7.83 8.65
N ASN A 44 -11.92 -7.59 8.22
CA ASN A 44 -10.72 -8.15 8.81
C ASN A 44 -10.73 -9.70 8.85
N GLU A 45 -11.29 -10.29 7.80
CA GLU A 45 -11.37 -11.73 7.59
C GLU A 45 -10.26 -12.20 6.64
N PHE A 46 -9.71 -13.38 6.93
CA PHE A 46 -8.69 -14.00 6.10
C PHE A 46 -9.31 -14.61 4.85
N LEU A 47 -8.59 -14.56 3.74
CA LEU A 47 -9.06 -15.17 2.49
C LEU A 47 -7.88 -15.68 1.67
N HIS A 48 -8.04 -16.86 1.10
CA HIS A 48 -7.15 -17.42 0.09
C HIS A 48 -7.90 -17.53 -1.23
N ILE A 49 -7.42 -16.89 -2.29
CA ILE A 49 -7.91 -17.08 -3.65
C ILE A 49 -6.85 -17.77 -4.49
N ASN A 50 -7.23 -18.90 -5.10
CA ASN A 50 -6.40 -19.64 -6.04
C ASN A 50 -6.94 -19.48 -7.48
N PHE A 51 -6.05 -19.05 -8.37
CA PHE A 51 -6.26 -18.92 -9.80
C PHE A 51 -5.43 -19.95 -10.54
N GLN A 52 -5.91 -21.20 -10.63
CA GLN A 52 -5.16 -22.28 -11.26
C GLN A 52 -4.85 -21.98 -12.74
N ASN A 53 -3.57 -22.00 -13.08
CA ASN A 53 -3.00 -21.69 -14.40
C ASN A 53 -3.34 -20.30 -14.96
N ALA A 54 -3.75 -19.34 -14.14
CA ALA A 54 -4.14 -17.98 -14.58
C ALA A 54 -3.22 -16.89 -14.02
N LYS A 55 -1.96 -16.86 -14.49
CA LYS A 55 -0.90 -15.94 -14.01
C LYS A 55 -1.21 -14.46 -14.27
N GLU A 56 -1.86 -14.17 -15.38
CA GLU A 56 -2.21 -12.79 -15.75
C GLU A 56 -3.34 -12.26 -14.86
N SER A 57 -4.39 -13.07 -14.64
CA SER A 57 -5.53 -12.70 -13.79
C SER A 57 -5.09 -12.41 -12.35
N ILE A 58 -4.29 -13.29 -11.75
CA ILE A 58 -3.80 -13.09 -10.38
C ILE A 58 -2.89 -11.85 -10.27
N LEU A 59 -2.08 -11.56 -11.30
CA LEU A 59 -1.26 -10.36 -11.36
C LEU A 59 -2.12 -9.10 -11.39
N LEU A 60 -3.18 -9.07 -12.22
CA LEU A 60 -4.13 -7.97 -12.28
C LEU A 60 -4.84 -7.76 -10.93
N VAL A 61 -5.25 -8.83 -10.25
CA VAL A 61 -5.80 -8.74 -8.89
C VAL A 61 -4.80 -8.07 -7.95
N ALA A 62 -3.55 -8.52 -7.91
CA ALA A 62 -2.54 -7.95 -7.02
C ALA A 62 -2.24 -6.46 -7.32
N GLN A 63 -2.20 -6.08 -8.60
CA GLN A 63 -2.03 -4.69 -9.03
C GLN A 63 -3.21 -3.81 -8.59
N GLN A 64 -4.44 -4.32 -8.68
CA GLN A 64 -5.62 -3.61 -8.19
C GLN A 64 -5.57 -3.46 -6.66
N LEU A 65 -5.27 -4.54 -5.92
CA LEU A 65 -5.15 -4.49 -4.47
C LEU A 65 -4.08 -3.51 -3.98
N PHE A 66 -2.99 -3.35 -4.74
CA PHE A 66 -1.98 -2.33 -4.43
C PHE A 66 -2.58 -0.92 -4.39
N ILE A 67 -3.47 -0.58 -5.33
CA ILE A 67 -4.17 0.71 -5.35
C ILE A 67 -5.16 0.81 -4.19
N GLU A 68 -6.00 -0.22 -4.03
CA GLU A 68 -7.07 -0.25 -3.02
C GLU A 68 -6.50 -0.11 -1.61
N PHE A 69 -5.46 -0.88 -1.28
CA PHE A 69 -4.84 -0.84 0.03
C PHE A 69 -4.06 0.46 0.25
N ALA A 70 -3.40 1.01 -0.78
CA ALA A 70 -2.76 2.31 -0.65
C ALA A 70 -3.79 3.41 -0.37
N ASN A 71 -4.94 3.39 -1.04
CA ASN A 71 -5.98 4.38 -0.81
C ASN A 71 -6.62 4.24 0.57
N ASP A 72 -6.86 3.01 1.04
CA ASP A 72 -7.32 2.81 2.42
C ASP A 72 -6.33 3.37 3.44
N ILE A 73 -5.03 3.08 3.31
CA ILE A 73 -4.01 3.63 4.20
C ILE A 73 -4.00 5.16 4.12
N TYR A 74 -4.04 5.72 2.90
CA TYR A 74 -4.07 7.16 2.67
C TYR A 74 -5.30 7.83 3.29
N LEU A 75 -6.45 7.16 3.31
CA LEU A 75 -7.68 7.75 3.82
C LEU A 75 -7.85 7.62 5.33
N ASN A 76 -7.52 6.43 5.85
CA ASN A 76 -7.95 5.97 7.16
C ASN A 76 -6.81 5.82 8.18
N HIS A 77 -5.56 5.83 7.74
CA HIS A 77 -4.38 5.55 8.58
C HIS A 77 -3.32 6.63 8.47
N ILE A 78 -3.72 7.88 8.26
CA ILE A 78 -2.79 9.02 8.27
C ILE A 78 -2.24 9.19 9.68
N ASP A 79 -0.92 9.37 9.77
CA ASP A 79 -0.24 9.79 10.98
C ASP A 79 0.44 11.13 10.76
N PHE A 80 0.80 11.75 11.86
CA PHE A 80 1.56 12.97 11.87
C PHE A 80 3.04 12.70 11.63
N PRO A 81 3.71 13.51 10.79
CA PRO A 81 5.11 13.31 10.51
C PRO A 81 5.97 13.54 11.75
N LYS A 82 6.94 12.65 11.98
CA LYS A 82 7.94 12.82 13.04
C LYS A 82 8.91 13.94 12.67
N LEU A 83 8.68 15.11 13.24
CA LEU A 83 9.52 16.29 13.03
C LEU A 83 10.74 16.26 13.96
N ILE A 84 11.93 16.05 13.38
CA ILE A 84 13.21 15.99 14.09
C ILE A 84 13.99 17.28 13.87
N VAL A 85 14.26 17.99 14.96
CA VAL A 85 15.06 19.22 14.96
C VAL A 85 16.44 18.99 14.33
N GLY A 86 16.84 19.90 13.43
CA GLY A 86 18.11 19.85 12.73
C GLY A 86 18.17 18.86 11.56
N LYS A 87 17.13 18.04 11.35
CA LYS A 87 17.07 17.06 10.26
C LYS A 87 15.90 17.28 9.32
N THR A 88 14.71 17.56 9.86
CA THR A 88 13.50 17.65 9.03
C THR A 88 13.52 18.90 8.17
N ILE A 89 13.31 18.69 6.86
CA ILE A 89 13.13 19.74 5.87
C ILE A 89 11.65 19.82 5.55
N LEU A 90 11.13 21.03 5.60
CA LEU A 90 9.74 21.37 5.36
C LEU A 90 9.68 22.21 4.09
N ARG A 91 8.98 21.70 3.08
CA ARG A 91 8.73 22.45 1.86
C ARG A 91 7.48 23.28 2.01
N ASP A 92 7.60 24.58 1.77
CA ASP A 92 6.44 25.47 1.73
C ASP A 92 5.63 25.24 0.44
N GLU A 93 4.35 24.93 0.60
CA GLU A 93 3.42 24.67 -0.50
C GLU A 93 2.81 25.95 -1.07
N ARG A 94 2.98 27.09 -0.39
CA ARG A 94 2.39 28.37 -0.81
C ARG A 94 3.09 28.90 -2.06
N LYS A 95 2.31 29.51 -2.94
CA LYS A 95 2.83 30.20 -4.14
C LYS A 95 3.31 31.60 -3.75
N TYR A 96 4.59 31.86 -3.99
CA TYR A 96 5.18 33.19 -3.81
C TYR A 96 5.15 33.98 -5.12
N ALA A 97 5.06 35.30 -5.02
CA ALA A 97 5.02 36.21 -6.18
C ALA A 97 6.29 36.15 -7.04
N ASP A 98 7.43 35.81 -6.44
CA ASP A 98 8.70 35.60 -7.15
C ASP A 98 8.79 34.23 -7.85
N GLY A 99 7.76 33.38 -7.70
CA GLY A 99 7.73 32.01 -8.19
C GLY A 99 8.77 31.09 -7.54
N LYS A 100 9.55 31.58 -6.57
CA LYS A 100 10.62 30.83 -5.94
C LYS A 100 10.08 30.01 -4.78
N ARG A 101 10.54 28.77 -4.73
CA ARG A 101 10.18 27.81 -3.70
C ARG A 101 11.10 27.96 -2.50
N LYS A 102 10.55 27.73 -1.32
CA LYS A 102 11.26 27.85 -0.06
C LYS A 102 11.20 26.52 0.69
N ASP A 103 12.38 26.00 0.95
CA ASP A 103 12.58 24.81 1.79
C ASP A 103 13.17 25.31 3.11
N TYR A 104 12.57 24.90 4.21
CA TYR A 104 12.95 25.33 5.55
C TYR A 104 13.48 24.15 6.35
N LEU A 105 14.58 24.37 7.07
CA LEU A 105 15.05 23.43 8.07
C LEU A 105 14.31 23.70 9.39
N LEU A 106 13.77 22.66 10.03
CA LEU A 106 13.30 22.78 11.41
C LEU A 106 14.50 22.99 12.34
N ARG A 107 14.67 24.20 12.87
CA ARG A 107 15.85 24.58 13.67
C ARG A 107 15.66 24.34 15.15
N SER A 108 14.47 24.58 15.67
CA SER A 108 14.14 24.35 17.09
C SER A 108 12.62 24.39 17.31
N VAL A 109 12.21 23.90 18.48
CA VAL A 109 10.83 24.00 18.98
C VAL A 109 10.89 24.75 20.30
N ALA A 110 10.10 25.81 20.43
CA ALA A 110 10.03 26.63 21.64
C ALA A 110 8.56 26.80 22.04
N GLY A 111 8.16 26.10 23.11
CA GLY A 111 6.75 26.01 23.51
C GLY A 111 5.91 25.38 22.40
N ASN A 112 4.88 26.10 21.93
CA ASN A 112 3.96 25.67 20.86
C ASN A 112 4.37 26.17 19.47
N LYS A 113 5.57 26.73 19.31
CA LYS A 113 6.07 27.27 18.04
C LYS A 113 7.26 26.48 17.52
N TYR A 114 7.20 26.18 16.24
CA TYR A 114 8.26 25.57 15.45
C TYR A 114 9.01 26.69 14.73
N ILE A 115 10.33 26.71 14.91
CA ILE A 115 11.22 27.72 14.33
C ILE A 115 11.85 27.12 13.08
N LEU A 116 11.49 27.70 11.94
CA LEU A 116 11.90 27.27 10.61
C LEU A 116 12.97 28.21 10.06
N PHE A 117 14.05 27.67 9.52
CA PHE A 117 15.17 28.43 8.98
C PHE A 117 15.33 28.20 7.47
N ASP A 118 15.23 29.27 6.69
CA ASP A 118 15.57 29.26 5.26
C ASP A 118 17.07 29.52 5.12
N LYS A 119 17.83 28.47 4.80
CA LYS A 119 19.28 28.56 4.61
C LYS A 119 19.67 29.50 3.47
N LYS A 120 18.84 29.65 2.43
CA LYS A 120 19.17 30.44 1.25
C LYS A 120 19.03 31.93 1.52
N ASN A 121 17.96 32.31 2.20
CA ASN A 121 17.66 33.71 2.48
C ASN A 121 18.12 34.15 3.88
N SER A 122 18.63 33.23 4.71
CA SER A 122 18.99 33.48 6.11
C SER A 122 17.83 34.07 6.92
N VAL A 123 16.61 33.59 6.66
CA VAL A 123 15.38 34.06 7.32
C VAL A 123 14.84 33.00 8.26
N GLU A 124 14.40 33.43 9.44
CA GLU A 124 13.65 32.60 10.38
C GLU A 124 12.16 32.96 10.38
N ILE A 125 11.32 31.93 10.38
CA ILE A 125 9.87 32.07 10.58
C ILE A 125 9.40 31.19 11.73
N LYS A 126 8.39 31.65 12.45
CA LYS A 126 7.76 30.91 13.55
C LYS A 126 6.38 30.46 13.13
N LYS A 127 6.08 29.18 13.32
CA LYS A 127 4.79 28.57 12.93
C LYS A 127 4.25 27.73 14.07
N SER A 128 2.93 27.76 14.27
CA SER A 128 2.24 26.74 15.07
C SER A 128 2.27 25.40 14.33
N TYR A 129 1.97 24.33 15.06
CA TYR A 129 1.89 22.99 14.48
C TYR A 129 0.84 22.90 13.35
N ASP A 130 -0.35 23.47 13.56
CA ASP A 130 -1.42 23.46 12.56
C ASP A 130 -1.01 24.24 11.29
N GLU A 131 -0.33 25.38 11.45
CA GLU A 131 0.20 26.13 10.32
C GLU A 131 1.28 25.35 9.55
N LEU A 132 2.06 24.51 10.25
CA LEU A 132 3.02 23.62 9.60
C LEU A 132 2.31 22.61 8.72
N LEU A 133 1.37 21.84 9.29
CA LEU A 133 0.69 20.78 8.55
C LEU A 133 -0.04 21.32 7.32
N LYS A 134 -0.72 22.46 7.44
CA LYS A 134 -1.51 23.03 6.34
C LYS A 134 -0.70 23.63 5.19
N ASN A 135 0.52 24.09 5.46
CA ASN A 135 1.29 24.85 4.47
C ASN A 135 2.64 24.23 4.13
N PHE A 136 3.05 23.19 4.87
CA PHE A 136 4.37 22.62 4.74
C PHE A 136 4.32 21.10 4.69
N THR A 137 5.02 20.55 3.71
CA THR A 137 5.18 19.10 3.55
C THR A 137 6.59 18.68 3.94
N PRO A 138 6.76 17.77 4.92
CA PRO A 138 8.05 17.18 5.24
C PRO A 138 8.58 16.38 4.04
N ILE A 139 9.84 16.62 3.69
CA ILE A 139 10.50 15.97 2.56
C ILE A 139 11.93 15.56 2.92
N GLU A 140 12.45 14.58 2.18
CA GLU A 140 13.88 14.33 2.12
C GLU A 140 14.61 15.43 1.31
N GLN A 141 15.91 15.53 1.52
CA GLN A 141 16.74 16.57 0.90
C GLN A 141 16.86 16.34 -0.62
N GLY A 142 16.74 17.39 -1.45
CA GLY A 142 16.93 17.32 -2.91
C GLY A 142 15.70 16.93 -3.75
N VAL A 143 14.51 16.88 -3.14
CA VAL A 143 13.27 16.45 -3.80
C VAL A 143 12.76 17.45 -4.82
N GLN A 144 12.37 16.97 -6.01
CA GLN A 144 11.66 17.78 -7.01
C GLN A 144 10.20 18.02 -6.60
N GLN A 145 9.70 19.25 -6.74
CA GLN A 145 8.30 19.58 -6.42
C GLN A 145 7.30 18.73 -7.21
N LYS A 146 7.63 18.44 -8.48
CA LYS A 146 6.77 17.64 -9.35
C LYS A 146 6.44 16.29 -8.71
N THR A 147 7.37 15.70 -7.94
CA THR A 147 7.15 14.44 -7.23
C THR A 147 6.04 14.56 -6.18
N ILE A 148 6.11 15.57 -5.31
CA ILE A 148 5.10 15.81 -4.26
C ILE A 148 3.76 16.19 -4.88
N THR A 149 3.75 17.10 -5.86
CA THR A 149 2.52 17.49 -6.55
C THR A 149 1.87 16.33 -7.29
N ASN A 150 2.65 15.47 -7.96
CA ASN A 150 2.11 14.27 -8.63
C ASN A 150 1.51 13.29 -7.63
N TYR A 151 2.17 13.10 -6.48
CA TYR A 151 1.68 12.27 -5.39
C TYR A 151 0.33 12.78 -4.85
N THR A 152 0.27 14.06 -4.46
CA THR A 152 -0.96 14.68 -3.94
C THR A 152 -2.08 14.61 -4.98
N LYS A 153 -1.79 15.00 -6.22
CA LYS A 153 -2.76 15.00 -7.33
C LYS A 153 -3.31 13.60 -7.63
N TYR A 154 -2.47 12.57 -7.53
CA TYR A 154 -2.91 11.19 -7.77
C TYR A 154 -4.00 10.77 -6.78
N PHE A 155 -3.81 11.01 -5.48
CA PHE A 155 -4.82 10.66 -4.48
C PHE A 155 -6.04 11.59 -4.51
N GLU A 156 -5.87 12.86 -4.88
CA GLU A 156 -7.01 13.75 -5.14
C GLU A 156 -7.88 13.21 -6.28
N GLU A 157 -7.28 12.87 -7.42
CA GLU A 157 -7.99 12.28 -8.57
C GLU A 157 -8.66 10.95 -8.19
N LEU A 158 -7.94 10.08 -7.49
CA LEU A 158 -8.45 8.78 -7.04
C LEU A 158 -9.67 8.90 -6.11
N ASN A 159 -9.76 10.00 -5.36
CA ASN A 159 -10.84 10.26 -4.40
C ASN A 159 -11.84 11.32 -4.90
N GLY A 160 -12.02 11.43 -6.22
CA GLY A 160 -13.06 12.27 -6.82
C GLY A 160 -12.80 13.77 -6.77
N GLY A 161 -11.53 14.18 -6.77
CA GLY A 161 -11.10 15.58 -6.76
C GLY A 161 -11.18 16.27 -5.40
N LYS A 162 -11.45 15.51 -4.32
CA LYS A 162 -11.50 16.07 -2.95
C LYS A 162 -10.10 16.35 -2.44
N GLN A 163 -9.73 17.63 -2.39
CA GLN A 163 -8.48 18.08 -1.81
C GLN A 163 -8.53 18.01 -0.28
N ARG A 164 -7.48 17.44 0.32
CA ARG A 164 -7.26 17.48 1.77
C ARG A 164 -6.67 18.82 2.19
N GLU A 165 -6.86 19.20 3.45
CA GLU A 165 -6.24 20.41 4.02
C GLU A 165 -4.70 20.33 4.08
N PHE A 166 -4.13 19.12 4.00
CA PHE A 166 -2.70 18.89 3.96
C PHE A 166 -2.38 17.63 3.16
N THR A 167 -1.13 17.52 2.70
CA THR A 167 -0.59 16.34 2.02
C THR A 167 -0.11 15.30 3.06
N PRO A 168 -0.75 14.12 3.20
CA PRO A 168 -0.28 13.08 4.09
C PRO A 168 1.07 12.55 3.64
N THR A 169 2.03 12.42 4.55
CA THR A 169 3.36 11.86 4.24
C THR A 169 3.85 10.88 5.29
N SER A 170 3.00 10.54 6.25
CA SER A 170 3.26 9.55 7.30
C SER A 170 1.97 8.79 7.58
N PHE A 171 2.12 7.49 7.89
CA PHE A 171 0.98 6.60 8.06
C PHE A 171 1.18 5.69 9.26
N GLU A 172 0.13 5.54 10.06
CA GLU A 172 0.15 4.71 11.27
C GLU A 172 0.24 3.23 10.93
N MET A 173 -0.51 2.80 9.91
CA MET A 173 -0.56 1.41 9.46
C MET A 173 -0.07 1.27 8.03
N LYS A 174 0.37 0.05 7.69
CA LYS A 174 0.97 -0.30 6.40
C LYS A 174 0.35 -1.57 5.86
N SER A 175 0.42 -1.77 4.55
CA SER A 175 0.18 -3.09 3.95
C SER A 175 1.50 -3.69 3.45
N VAL A 176 1.60 -5.01 3.41
CA VAL A 176 2.81 -5.71 2.95
C VAL A 176 2.45 -6.73 1.89
N PHE A 177 3.18 -6.73 0.78
CA PHE A 177 3.16 -7.81 -0.20
C PHE A 177 4.39 -8.69 -0.03
N ILE A 178 4.18 -9.93 0.38
CA ILE A 178 5.18 -10.99 0.32
C ILE A 178 5.10 -11.56 -1.09
N SER A 179 6.01 -11.13 -1.94
CA SER A 179 5.97 -11.42 -3.37
C SER A 179 7.37 -11.34 -3.96
N LYS A 180 7.65 -12.14 -4.97
CA LYS A 180 8.87 -11.99 -5.76
C LYS A 180 8.93 -10.61 -6.41
N LYS A 181 10.15 -10.10 -6.58
CA LYS A 181 10.46 -8.79 -7.16
C LYS A 181 9.69 -8.43 -8.46
N PRO A 182 9.41 -9.35 -9.40
CA PRO A 182 8.66 -9.02 -10.62
C PRO A 182 7.29 -8.38 -10.39
N LEU A 183 6.57 -8.73 -9.31
CA LEU A 183 5.29 -8.07 -9.00
C LEU A 183 5.51 -6.58 -8.77
N TRP A 184 6.45 -6.22 -7.90
CA TRP A 184 6.79 -4.82 -7.60
C TRP A 184 7.30 -4.07 -8.84
N ASP A 185 8.11 -4.74 -9.68
CA ASP A 185 8.62 -4.13 -10.90
C ASP A 185 7.51 -3.82 -11.92
N SER A 186 6.47 -4.66 -11.98
CA SER A 186 5.32 -4.53 -12.89
C SER A 186 4.33 -3.41 -12.55
N LEU A 187 4.41 -2.80 -11.37
CA LEU A 187 3.48 -1.76 -10.91
C LEU A 187 3.67 -0.46 -11.71
N GLY A 188 2.82 -0.22 -12.71
CA GLY A 188 2.90 0.95 -13.59
C GLY A 188 2.76 2.31 -12.90
N ILE A 189 2.18 2.34 -11.70
CA ILE A 189 1.93 3.54 -10.90
C ILE A 189 2.80 3.62 -9.63
N LYS A 190 3.84 2.79 -9.49
CA LYS A 190 4.67 2.74 -8.28
C LYS A 190 5.30 4.09 -7.92
N ASN A 191 5.59 4.93 -8.91
CA ASN A 191 6.13 6.29 -8.72
C ASN A 191 5.09 7.32 -8.23
N LYS A 192 3.81 6.94 -8.11
CA LYS A 192 2.73 7.78 -7.56
C LYS A 192 2.27 7.32 -6.18
N ILE A 193 2.50 6.05 -5.83
CA ILE A 193 2.16 5.48 -4.52
C ILE A 193 3.45 5.20 -3.74
N PRO A 194 3.70 5.91 -2.62
CA PRO A 194 4.79 5.62 -1.69
C PRO A 194 4.83 4.14 -1.29
N SER A 195 5.82 3.43 -1.81
CA SER A 195 6.08 2.03 -1.50
C SER A 195 7.57 1.77 -1.36
N THR A 196 7.93 0.74 -0.59
CA THR A 196 9.32 0.39 -0.33
C THR A 196 9.54 -1.10 -0.55
N TYR A 197 10.55 -1.44 -1.35
CA TYR A 197 11.01 -2.80 -1.55
C TYR A 197 12.17 -3.11 -0.61
N PHE A 198 12.06 -4.16 0.19
CA PHE A 198 13.16 -4.72 0.96
C PHE A 198 13.72 -5.94 0.23
N PRO A 199 14.98 -5.89 -0.23
CA PRO A 199 15.61 -7.04 -0.89
C PRO A 199 15.89 -8.18 0.09
N ASN A 200 15.99 -9.40 -0.43
CA ASN A 200 16.50 -10.52 0.35
C ASN A 200 18.04 -10.51 0.32
N PRO A 201 18.72 -10.29 1.46
CA PRO A 201 20.18 -10.22 1.49
C PRO A 201 20.88 -11.54 1.13
N ARG A 202 20.16 -12.67 1.14
CA ARG A 202 20.70 -13.98 0.75
C ARG A 202 20.56 -14.29 -0.75
N GLU A 203 19.66 -13.61 -1.45
CA GLU A 203 19.30 -13.91 -2.85
C GLU A 203 19.59 -12.74 -3.81
N GLU A 204 19.76 -11.53 -3.30
CA GLU A 204 19.95 -10.31 -4.10
C GLU A 204 21.26 -9.60 -3.76
N SER A 205 21.92 -9.04 -4.78
CA SER A 205 23.19 -8.31 -4.63
C SER A 205 23.02 -6.91 -4.05
N HIS A 206 21.85 -6.30 -4.21
CA HIS A 206 21.53 -4.99 -3.64
C HIS A 206 20.92 -5.19 -2.25
N LEU A 207 21.62 -4.71 -1.22
CA LEU A 207 21.22 -4.90 0.18
C LEU A 207 20.38 -3.74 0.74
N THR A 208 20.26 -2.65 -0.01
CA THR A 208 19.56 -1.44 0.43
C THR A 208 18.10 -1.45 0.00
N GLU A 209 17.22 -0.99 0.89
CA GLU A 209 15.81 -0.75 0.56
C GLU A 209 15.68 0.18 -0.65
N THR A 210 14.70 -0.07 -1.49
CA THR A 210 14.40 0.78 -2.65
C THR A 210 13.04 1.41 -2.47
N ARG A 211 12.99 2.74 -2.40
CA ARG A 211 11.75 3.51 -2.29
C ARG A 211 11.25 3.90 -3.67
N SER A 212 9.95 3.74 -3.91
CA SER A 212 9.32 4.15 -5.16
C SER A 212 9.24 5.68 -5.31
N ILE A 213 9.15 6.36 -4.17
CA ILE A 213 9.23 7.83 -4.06
C ILE A 213 10.30 8.14 -3.00
N PRO A 214 11.58 8.26 -3.38
CA PRO A 214 12.69 8.55 -2.44
C PRO A 214 12.52 9.86 -1.66
N ALA A 215 11.64 10.73 -2.15
CA ALA A 215 11.33 12.01 -1.55
C ALA A 215 10.61 11.95 -0.21
N LEU A 216 9.94 10.84 0.05
CA LEU A 216 9.11 10.65 1.23
C LEU A 216 9.85 9.71 2.18
N SER A 217 9.91 10.11 3.45
CA SER A 217 10.59 9.35 4.50
C SER A 217 9.83 8.09 4.88
N ASP A 218 8.52 8.09 4.66
CA ASP A 218 7.60 7.01 4.99
C ASP A 218 6.84 6.52 3.74
N CYS A 219 6.23 5.34 3.82
CA CYS A 219 5.47 4.74 2.73
C CYS A 219 4.18 4.07 3.22
N MET A 220 3.31 3.65 2.30
CA MET A 220 2.03 2.98 2.63
C MET A 220 2.11 1.47 2.48
N ILE A 221 2.96 1.01 1.55
CA ILE A 221 3.04 -0.40 1.18
C ILE A 221 4.50 -0.86 1.12
N TYR A 222 4.77 -1.98 1.77
CA TYR A 222 6.05 -2.68 1.66
C TYR A 222 5.97 -3.87 0.73
N PHE A 223 7.07 -4.16 0.04
CA PHE A 223 7.27 -5.38 -0.73
C PHE A 223 8.47 -6.13 -0.19
N THR A 224 8.32 -7.43 0.05
CA THR A 224 9.39 -8.30 0.52
C THR A 224 9.34 -9.63 -0.24
N PRO A 225 10.47 -10.17 -0.73
CA PRO A 225 10.47 -11.45 -1.44
C PRO A 225 10.24 -12.67 -0.54
N LYS A 226 10.49 -12.54 0.76
CA LYS A 226 10.43 -13.61 1.77
C LYS A 226 9.73 -13.15 3.03
N TYR A 227 9.03 -14.05 3.72
CA TYR A 227 8.39 -13.70 4.99
C TYR A 227 9.41 -13.33 6.09
N GLU A 228 10.56 -14.01 6.14
CA GLU A 228 11.62 -13.71 7.10
C GLU A 228 12.05 -12.23 7.05
N VAL A 229 12.13 -11.65 5.85
CA VAL A 229 12.48 -10.23 5.64
C VAL A 229 11.38 -9.32 6.18
N CYS A 230 10.11 -9.61 5.89
CA CYS A 230 8.97 -8.90 6.47
C CYS A 230 9.01 -8.93 8.01
N TYR A 231 9.22 -10.11 8.59
CA TYR A 231 9.28 -10.29 10.02
C TYR A 231 10.41 -9.44 10.66
N GLN A 232 11.62 -9.51 10.12
CA GLN A 232 12.79 -8.80 10.66
C GLN A 232 12.73 -7.29 10.45
N GLN A 233 12.32 -6.84 9.26
CA GLN A 233 12.37 -5.41 8.92
C GLN A 233 11.16 -4.63 9.42
N LEU A 234 10.01 -5.29 9.59
CA LEU A 234 8.75 -4.63 9.91
C LEU A 234 8.19 -5.08 11.27
N LEU A 235 7.85 -6.37 11.40
CA LEU A 235 7.12 -6.86 12.58
C LEU A 235 7.95 -6.75 13.87
N GLN A 236 9.22 -7.19 13.86
CA GLN A 236 10.12 -7.08 15.01
C GLN A 236 10.38 -5.62 15.42
N LYS A 237 10.39 -4.70 14.44
CA LYS A 237 10.56 -3.26 14.68
C LYS A 237 9.26 -2.58 15.10
N ARG A 238 8.18 -3.34 15.29
CA ARG A 238 6.85 -2.89 15.70
C ARG A 238 6.18 -1.95 14.71
N GLU A 239 6.49 -2.10 13.42
CA GLU A 239 5.69 -1.46 12.36
C GLU A 239 4.26 -2.03 12.41
N LYS A 240 3.24 -1.17 12.43
CA LYS A 240 1.86 -1.64 12.48
C LYS A 240 1.41 -2.04 11.08
N ILE A 241 1.16 -3.33 10.89
CA ILE A 241 0.72 -3.86 9.61
C ILE A 241 -0.79 -4.08 9.68
N LYS A 242 -1.54 -3.44 8.77
CA LYS A 242 -2.96 -3.69 8.59
C LYS A 242 -3.20 -5.02 7.89
N THR A 243 -2.43 -5.31 6.83
CA THR A 243 -2.65 -6.51 6.01
C THR A 243 -1.37 -7.00 5.37
N ILE A 244 -1.20 -8.32 5.35
CA ILE A 244 -0.16 -9.03 4.60
C ILE A 244 -0.82 -9.79 3.45
N VAL A 245 -0.37 -9.52 2.23
CA VAL A 245 -0.74 -10.24 1.01
C VAL A 245 0.40 -11.19 0.67
N ILE A 246 0.12 -12.48 0.62
CA ILE A 246 1.05 -13.51 0.19
C ILE A 246 0.74 -13.82 -1.26
N PHE A 247 1.66 -13.46 -2.18
CA PHE A 247 1.43 -13.56 -3.62
C PHE A 247 2.35 -14.61 -4.25
N ASP A 248 1.74 -15.73 -4.62
CA ASP A 248 2.33 -16.84 -5.38
C ASP A 248 3.71 -17.29 -4.87
N THR A 249 3.89 -17.24 -3.55
CA THR A 249 5.15 -17.56 -2.87
C THR A 249 4.93 -17.90 -1.40
N GLU A 250 5.96 -18.45 -0.75
CA GLU A 250 6.03 -18.67 0.71
C GLU A 250 4.80 -19.37 1.34
N ALA A 251 4.11 -20.22 0.58
CA ALA A 251 2.93 -20.95 1.04
C ALA A 251 3.26 -21.91 2.20
N ASP A 252 4.50 -22.41 2.26
CA ASP A 252 5.01 -23.22 3.36
C ASP A 252 5.15 -22.44 4.68
N LYS A 253 5.15 -21.10 4.62
CA LYS A 253 5.21 -20.23 5.81
C LYS A 253 3.85 -19.83 6.37
N LEU A 254 2.74 -20.24 5.75
CA LEU A 254 1.40 -19.85 6.18
C LEU A 254 1.15 -20.11 7.67
N ASN A 255 1.53 -21.28 8.19
CA ASN A 255 1.35 -21.58 9.62
C ASN A 255 2.13 -20.62 10.53
N GLN A 256 3.37 -20.27 10.17
CA GLN A 256 4.16 -19.30 10.91
C GLN A 256 3.51 -17.91 10.85
N ILE A 257 3.08 -17.48 9.65
CA ILE A 257 2.42 -16.20 9.45
C ILE A 257 1.15 -16.10 10.29
N MET A 258 0.37 -17.18 10.39
CA MET A 258 -0.84 -17.22 11.22
C MET A 258 -0.53 -17.18 12.72
N GLN A 259 0.57 -17.79 13.18
CA GLN A 259 1.01 -17.65 14.57
C GLN A 259 1.42 -16.21 14.89
N ASP A 260 2.19 -15.58 14.00
CA ASP A 260 2.59 -14.18 14.15
C ASP A 260 1.40 -13.22 14.05
N GLN A 261 0.37 -13.58 13.25
CA GLN A 261 -0.88 -12.84 13.17
C GLN A 261 -1.55 -12.67 14.55
N LEU A 262 -1.52 -13.71 15.40
CA LEU A 262 -2.09 -13.64 16.76
C LEU A 262 -1.40 -12.58 17.62
N LYS A 263 -0.11 -12.32 17.38
CA LYS A 263 0.70 -11.33 18.11
C LYS A 263 0.59 -9.93 17.52
N TYR A 264 0.72 -9.79 16.21
CA TYR A 264 0.80 -8.50 15.53
C TYR A 264 -0.55 -7.99 14.96
N LYS A 265 -1.59 -8.82 14.98
CA LYS A 265 -2.99 -8.49 14.68
C LYS A 265 -3.25 -7.92 13.27
N PHE A 266 -2.47 -8.36 12.26
CA PHE A 266 -2.71 -8.02 10.86
C PHE A 266 -3.78 -8.92 10.21
N ASN A 267 -4.35 -8.49 9.08
CA ASN A 267 -5.13 -9.37 8.20
C ASN A 267 -4.20 -10.17 7.25
N VAL A 268 -4.66 -11.31 6.75
CA VAL A 268 -3.92 -12.18 5.82
C VAL A 268 -4.76 -12.46 4.58
N ILE A 269 -4.19 -12.16 3.41
CA ILE A 269 -4.76 -12.49 2.11
C ILE A 269 -3.74 -13.34 1.36
N VAL A 270 -4.17 -14.48 0.85
CA VAL A 270 -3.32 -15.38 0.06
C VAL A 270 -3.82 -15.37 -1.38
N LEU A 271 -2.93 -15.10 -2.31
CA LEU A 271 -3.16 -15.20 -3.74
C LEU A 271 -2.22 -16.26 -4.28
N SER A 272 -2.73 -17.36 -4.84
CA SER A 272 -1.89 -18.42 -5.41
C SER A 272 -2.30 -18.82 -6.81
N ASN A 273 -1.35 -19.32 -7.59
CA ASN A 273 -1.60 -19.95 -8.87
C ASN A 273 -1.03 -21.38 -8.86
N SER A 274 -1.62 -22.24 -8.03
CA SER A 274 -1.20 -23.64 -7.89
C SER A 274 -2.31 -24.58 -8.35
N ASN A 275 -1.91 -25.72 -8.91
CA ASN A 275 -2.82 -26.84 -9.16
C ASN A 275 -3.28 -27.51 -7.85
N ALA A 276 -2.47 -27.38 -6.79
CA ALA A 276 -2.77 -27.87 -5.45
C ALA A 276 -2.44 -26.75 -4.46
N PRO A 277 -3.36 -25.80 -4.21
CA PRO A 277 -3.12 -24.72 -3.27
C PRO A 277 -2.93 -25.28 -1.85
N THR A 278 -1.92 -24.80 -1.14
CA THR A 278 -1.72 -25.12 0.28
C THR A 278 -2.91 -24.62 1.09
N LYS A 279 -3.69 -25.54 1.66
CA LYS A 279 -4.86 -25.18 2.48
C LYS A 279 -4.43 -24.97 3.93
N SER A 280 -5.03 -23.98 4.58
CA SER A 280 -4.98 -23.78 6.03
C SER A 280 -6.40 -23.91 6.57
N GLU A 281 -6.58 -24.61 7.69
CA GLU A 281 -7.91 -24.71 8.34
C GLU A 281 -8.44 -23.34 8.79
N LEU A 282 -7.54 -22.37 9.01
CA LEU A 282 -7.87 -21.04 9.49
C LEU A 282 -8.20 -20.04 8.38
N ILE A 283 -7.88 -20.36 7.12
CA ILE A 283 -8.06 -19.44 5.99
C ILE A 283 -8.94 -20.12 4.95
N PRO A 284 -10.17 -19.64 4.71
CA PRO A 284 -11.02 -20.18 3.66
C PRO A 284 -10.34 -20.02 2.29
N CYS A 285 -10.28 -21.10 1.52
CA CYS A 285 -9.64 -21.14 0.21
C CYS A 285 -10.69 -21.25 -0.90
N TRP A 286 -10.82 -20.18 -1.68
CA TRP A 286 -11.59 -20.12 -2.92
C TRP A 286 -10.73 -20.59 -4.09
N ASN A 287 -11.08 -21.72 -4.71
CA ASN A 287 -10.34 -22.24 -5.87
C ASN A 287 -11.18 -22.14 -7.14
N TRP A 288 -10.88 -21.15 -7.98
CA TRP A 288 -11.66 -20.88 -9.19
C TRP A 288 -11.81 -22.07 -10.13
N PHE A 289 -10.83 -22.98 -10.20
CA PHE A 289 -10.93 -24.17 -11.04
C PHE A 289 -11.90 -25.23 -10.50
N ASN A 290 -11.93 -25.42 -9.17
CA ASN A 290 -12.90 -26.34 -8.57
C ASN A 290 -14.32 -25.81 -8.71
N GLU A 291 -14.50 -24.49 -8.56
CA GLU A 291 -15.78 -23.84 -8.81
C GLU A 291 -16.23 -24.04 -10.27
N GLU A 292 -15.31 -24.11 -11.23
CA GLU A 292 -15.65 -24.48 -12.62
C GLU A 292 -16.04 -25.96 -12.77
N LEU A 293 -15.32 -26.88 -12.12
CA LEU A 293 -15.55 -28.34 -12.25
C LEU A 293 -16.78 -28.86 -11.50
N GLU A 294 -16.98 -28.47 -10.24
CA GLU A 294 -18.14 -28.89 -9.42
C GLU A 294 -19.46 -28.50 -10.10
N ILE A 295 -19.41 -27.49 -10.96
CA ILE A 295 -20.54 -27.00 -11.76
C ILE A 295 -20.71 -27.79 -13.06
N ILE A 296 -19.64 -28.22 -13.72
CA ILE A 296 -19.73 -29.11 -14.90
C ILE A 296 -20.31 -30.46 -14.50
N ASP A 297 -19.90 -30.99 -13.34
CA ASP A 297 -20.39 -32.27 -12.82
C ASP A 297 -21.85 -32.20 -12.32
N ALA A 298 -22.37 -30.98 -12.08
CA ALA A 298 -23.75 -30.73 -11.65
C ALA A 298 -24.73 -30.44 -12.82
N LEU A 299 -24.26 -30.45 -14.07
CA LEU A 299 -25.06 -30.29 -15.29
C LEU A 299 -25.38 -31.65 -15.93
#